data_AF-A0A498J892-F1
#
_entry.id   AF-A0A498J892-F1
#
_cell.length_a   1.000
_cell.length_b   1.000
_cell.length_c   1.000
_cell.angle_alpha   90.00
_cell.angle_beta   90.00
_cell.angle_gamma   90.00
#
_symmetry.space_group_name_H-M   'P 1'
#
loop_
_entity.id
_entity.type
_entity.pdbx_description
1 polymer ?
#
loop_
_entity_poly.entity_id
_entity_poly.type
_entity_poly.pdbx_seq_one_letter_code
_entity_poly.pdbx_strand_id
1 'polypeptide(L)'
;MIFHYSNKRYIFSVFFLSIHLFAPFANPLSFSFPQFDSGSNKIHYAGDARLSYTKIELNQQLGSPCVGRATYSEPLQLWDSTTSLLADFATHFTFTVNFGDSPNIGDGFAFFLAPVGYPIPPNSHSGNLGLFNKTTNLVVSQNHIVAVELHPCTISSDSLCVSYFLNYYLISRYMAV
;
A
#
# COMPACT_ATOMS: atom_id res chain seq x y z
N MET A 1 8.95 -66.89 -25.06
CA MET A 1 8.36 -65.54 -25.26
C MET A 1 8.54 -64.79 -23.95
N ILE A 2 9.58 -63.96 -23.85
CA ILE A 2 9.90 -63.19 -22.64
C ILE A 2 9.23 -61.83 -22.78
N PHE A 3 8.25 -61.54 -21.94
CA PHE A 3 7.61 -60.22 -21.90
C PHE A 3 8.49 -59.29 -21.06
N HIS A 4 9.13 -58.32 -21.71
CA HIS A 4 9.77 -57.19 -21.03
C HIS A 4 8.70 -56.22 -20.54
N TYR A 5 8.47 -56.18 -19.22
CA TYR A 5 7.60 -55.20 -18.60
C TYR A 5 8.33 -53.85 -18.52
N SER A 6 7.92 -52.89 -19.35
CA SER A 6 8.55 -51.58 -19.48
C SER A 6 8.19 -50.64 -18.32
N ASN A 7 9.20 -50.26 -17.54
CA ASN A 7 9.17 -49.41 -16.33
C ASN A 7 8.90 -47.90 -16.60
N LYS A 8 8.15 -47.56 -17.65
CA LYS A 8 8.01 -46.15 -18.11
C LYS A 8 6.92 -45.34 -17.38
N ARG A 9 6.05 -45.98 -16.58
CA ARG A 9 4.96 -45.29 -15.85
C ARG A 9 5.41 -44.61 -14.55
N TYR A 10 6.42 -45.15 -13.87
CA TYR A 10 6.93 -44.57 -12.62
C TYR A 10 7.76 -43.31 -12.84
N ILE A 11 8.49 -43.21 -13.96
CA ILE A 11 9.35 -42.05 -14.27
C ILE A 11 8.51 -40.77 -14.42
N PHE A 12 7.34 -40.84 -15.08
CA PHE A 12 6.42 -39.70 -15.17
C PHE A 12 5.84 -39.29 -13.82
N SER A 13 5.55 -40.25 -12.94
CA SER A 13 5.02 -39.99 -11.59
C SER A 13 6.04 -39.30 -10.68
N VAL A 14 7.32 -39.72 -10.76
CA VAL A 14 8.43 -39.09 -10.01
C VAL A 14 8.71 -37.67 -10.50
N PHE A 15 8.59 -37.41 -11.80
CA PHE A 15 8.77 -36.07 -12.38
C PHE A 15 7.66 -35.09 -11.97
N PHE A 16 6.41 -35.56 -11.86
CA PHE A 16 5.31 -34.74 -11.35
C PHE A 16 5.48 -34.41 -9.85
N LEU A 17 5.95 -35.37 -9.04
CA LEU A 17 6.23 -35.13 -7.62
C LEU A 17 7.39 -34.12 -7.43
N SER A 18 8.45 -34.20 -8.24
CA SER A 18 9.61 -33.31 -8.09
C SER A 18 9.31 -31.86 -8.46
N ILE A 19 8.39 -31.60 -9.39
CA ILE A 19 7.97 -30.22 -9.76
C ILE A 19 7.28 -29.51 -8.59
N HIS A 20 6.65 -30.23 -7.66
CA HIS A 20 6.02 -29.64 -6.48
C HIS A 20 7.04 -29.29 -5.38
N LEU A 21 8.24 -29.88 -5.42
CA LEU A 21 9.33 -29.59 -4.47
C LEU A 21 10.13 -28.32 -4.80
N PHE A 22 9.99 -27.79 -6.01
CA PHE A 22 10.69 -26.58 -6.47
C PHE A 22 9.77 -25.39 -6.73
N ALA A 23 8.52 -25.44 -6.26
CA ALA A 23 7.71 -24.22 -6.23
C ALA A 23 8.44 -23.21 -5.32
N PRO A 24 8.80 -22.01 -5.82
CA PRO A 24 9.45 -21.01 -4.99
C PRO A 24 8.49 -20.70 -3.84
N PHE A 25 8.96 -20.94 -2.62
CA PHE A 25 8.21 -20.58 -1.42
C PHE A 25 8.21 -19.06 -1.33
N ALA A 26 7.19 -18.42 -1.89
CA ALA A 26 6.94 -17.01 -1.62
C ALA A 26 6.55 -16.91 -0.14
N ASN A 27 7.28 -16.11 0.63
CA ASN A 27 6.87 -15.72 1.98
C ASN A 27 5.98 -14.48 1.85
N PRO A 28 4.65 -14.58 1.88
CA PRO A 28 3.78 -13.42 1.76
C PRO A 28 3.95 -12.52 2.99
N LEU A 29 4.06 -11.21 2.75
CA LEU A 29 3.98 -10.22 3.82
C LEU A 29 2.53 -10.13 4.30
N SER A 30 2.30 -10.42 5.58
CA SER A 30 0.96 -10.37 6.17
C SER A 30 1.03 -9.81 7.59
N PHE A 31 0.15 -8.85 7.88
CA PHE A 31 0.04 -8.23 9.20
C PHE A 31 -1.41 -7.82 9.47
N SER A 32 -1.76 -7.72 10.75
CA SER A 32 -3.07 -7.25 11.21
C SER A 32 -2.91 -6.45 12.48
N PHE A 33 -3.58 -5.30 12.54
CA PHE A 33 -3.61 -4.41 13.69
C PHE A 33 -5.08 -4.17 14.10
N PRO A 34 -5.66 -5.04 14.95
CA PRO A 34 -6.98 -4.76 15.53
C PRO A 34 -6.97 -3.48 16.38
N GLN A 35 -5.83 -3.20 17.00
CA GLN A 35 -5.49 -2.00 17.75
C GLN A 35 -4.01 -1.69 17.52
N PHE A 36 -3.66 -0.41 17.58
CA PHE A 36 -2.28 0.03 17.53
C PHE A 36 -1.73 0.16 18.95
N ASP A 37 -0.48 -0.21 19.16
CA ASP A 37 0.20 -0.07 20.45
C ASP A 37 1.58 0.57 20.27
N SER A 38 2.10 1.14 21.36
CA SER A 38 3.41 1.79 21.40
C SER A 38 4.58 0.81 21.50
N GLY A 39 4.31 -0.47 21.76
CA GLY A 39 5.34 -1.50 21.92
C GLY A 39 5.82 -2.07 20.58
N SER A 40 5.01 -1.95 19.53
CA SER A 40 5.36 -2.44 18.20
C SER A 40 6.16 -1.39 17.40
N ASN A 41 7.43 -1.68 17.11
CA ASN A 41 8.26 -0.89 16.19
C ASN A 41 7.88 -1.12 14.70
N LYS A 42 6.65 -1.59 14.45
CA LYS A 42 6.17 -2.02 13.14
C LYS A 42 5.58 -0.89 12.31
N ILE A 43 5.26 0.24 12.93
CA ILE A 43 4.70 1.42 12.27
C ILE A 43 5.64 2.61 12.49
N HIS A 44 6.07 3.23 11.39
CA HIS A 44 6.79 4.49 11.42
C HIS A 44 5.81 5.64 11.24
N TYR A 45 5.85 6.57 12.18
CA TYR A 45 5.07 7.80 12.15
C TYR A 45 5.97 8.95 11.66
N ALA A 46 5.46 9.75 10.72
CA ALA A 46 6.15 10.90 10.18
C ALA A 46 5.23 12.13 10.11
N GLY A 47 5.83 13.31 10.18
CA GLY A 47 5.10 14.58 10.25
C GLY A 47 4.26 14.64 11.53
N ASP A 48 2.99 15.00 11.39
CA ASP A 48 2.06 15.15 12.52
C ASP A 48 1.41 13.85 12.98
N ALA A 49 1.68 12.72 12.29
CA ALA A 49 1.09 11.44 12.65
C ALA A 49 1.62 10.93 13.99
N ARG A 50 0.74 10.32 14.78
CA ARG A 50 1.08 9.73 16.07
C ARG A 50 0.16 8.58 16.44
N LEU A 51 0.62 7.77 17.39
CA LEU A 51 -0.25 6.88 18.13
C LEU A 51 -1.08 7.70 19.13
N SER A 52 -2.39 7.48 19.13
CA SER A 52 -3.33 8.02 20.11
C SER A 52 -4.15 6.88 20.68
N TYR A 53 -3.84 6.51 21.93
CA TYR A 53 -4.36 5.30 22.58
C TYR A 53 -4.12 4.05 21.71
N THR A 54 -5.19 3.54 21.09
CA THR A 54 -5.19 2.33 20.26
C THR A 54 -5.36 2.61 18.77
N LYS A 55 -5.22 3.87 18.35
CA LYS A 55 -5.50 4.36 17.01
C LYS A 55 -4.34 5.19 16.47
N ILE A 56 -4.24 5.28 15.15
CA ILE A 56 -3.35 6.24 14.50
C ILE A 56 -4.14 7.53 14.26
N GLU A 57 -3.63 8.64 14.78
CA GLU A 57 -4.06 9.98 14.40
C GLU A 57 -3.09 10.51 13.34
N LEU A 58 -3.61 10.84 12.15
CA LEU A 58 -2.82 11.37 11.05
C LEU A 58 -2.78 12.91 11.04
N ASN A 59 -3.70 13.55 11.76
CA ASN A 59 -3.78 14.98 11.90
C ASN A 59 -4.17 15.35 13.34
N GLN A 60 -3.57 16.42 13.87
CA GLN A 60 -3.73 16.79 15.28
C GLN A 60 -4.65 18.00 15.48
N GLN A 61 -4.79 18.87 14.48
CA GLN A 61 -5.40 20.18 14.68
C GLN A 61 -6.28 20.59 13.50
N LEU A 62 -7.57 20.81 13.80
CA LEU A 62 -8.49 21.47 12.88
C LEU A 62 -8.02 22.91 12.66
N GLY A 63 -7.83 23.31 11.40
CA GLY A 63 -7.57 24.70 11.01
C GLY A 63 -6.09 25.08 10.78
N SER A 64 -5.13 24.18 11.00
CA SER A 64 -3.71 24.39 10.65
C SER A 64 -3.27 23.42 9.55
N PRO A 65 -2.42 23.84 8.59
CA PRO A 65 -1.84 22.92 7.62
C PRO A 65 -1.04 21.83 8.36
N CYS A 66 -1.47 20.59 8.24
CA CYS A 66 -0.81 19.44 8.84
C CYS A 66 -0.58 18.35 7.79
N VAL A 67 0.46 17.55 8.02
CA VAL A 67 0.80 16.39 7.20
C VAL A 67 1.25 15.28 8.14
N GLY A 68 0.43 14.26 8.31
CA GLY A 68 0.83 13.05 9.01
C GLY A 68 0.83 11.83 8.09
N ARG A 69 1.82 10.96 8.29
CA ARG A 69 1.96 9.71 7.55
C ARG A 69 2.33 8.57 8.49
N ALA A 70 1.70 7.42 8.30
CA ALA A 70 2.05 6.18 8.98
C ALA A 70 2.40 5.12 7.93
N THR A 71 3.56 4.47 8.08
CA THR A 71 4.04 3.43 7.15
C THR A 71 4.45 2.18 7.91
N TYR A 72 4.15 1.01 7.35
CA TYR A 72 4.65 -0.26 7.87
C TYR A 72 6.18 -0.35 7.71
N SER A 73 6.86 -0.92 8.69
CA SER A 73 8.32 -0.93 8.78
C SER A 73 9.00 -1.89 7.82
N GLU A 74 8.34 -3.01 7.48
CA GLU A 74 8.91 -4.00 6.57
C GLU A 74 8.55 -3.65 5.12
N PRO A 75 9.53 -3.57 4.21
CA PRO A 75 9.27 -3.33 2.80
C PRO A 75 8.39 -4.41 2.16
N LEU A 76 7.45 -3.99 1.31
CA LEU A 76 6.69 -4.88 0.44
C LEU A 76 7.36 -4.96 -0.94
N GLN A 77 7.79 -6.17 -1.34
CA GLN A 77 8.29 -6.42 -2.68
C GLN A 77 7.12 -6.63 -3.65
N LEU A 78 6.86 -5.65 -4.51
CA LEU A 78 5.75 -5.70 -5.48
C LEU A 78 6.07 -6.51 -6.74
N TRP A 79 7.35 -6.67 -7.06
CA TRP A 79 7.79 -7.43 -8.22
C TRP A 79 9.22 -7.95 -8.04
N ASP A 80 9.59 -8.97 -8.81
CA ASP A 80 10.95 -9.48 -8.92
C ASP A 80 11.42 -9.41 -10.37
N SER A 81 12.42 -8.56 -10.61
CA SER A 81 13.04 -8.38 -11.93
C SER A 81 13.66 -9.65 -12.53
N THR A 82 14.09 -10.59 -11.68
CA THR A 82 14.73 -11.84 -12.12
C THR A 82 13.71 -12.82 -12.66
N THR A 83 12.55 -12.90 -12.01
CA THR A 83 11.49 -13.87 -12.32
C THR A 83 10.32 -13.28 -13.09
N SER A 84 10.26 -11.94 -13.21
CA SER A 84 9.11 -11.20 -13.76
C SER A 84 7.79 -11.47 -13.04
N LEU A 85 7.85 -11.95 -11.80
CA LEU A 85 6.66 -12.20 -10.97
C LEU A 85 6.21 -10.91 -10.31
N LEU A 86 4.89 -10.71 -10.28
CA LEU A 86 4.22 -9.60 -9.59
C LEU A 86 3.55 -10.11 -8.31
N ALA A 87 3.51 -9.27 -7.28
CA ALA A 87 2.77 -9.55 -6.06
C ALA A 87 1.33 -9.05 -6.17
N ASP A 88 0.39 -9.91 -5.79
CA ASP A 88 -0.97 -9.50 -5.48
C ASP A 88 -1.07 -9.12 -4.00
N PHE A 89 -1.91 -8.14 -3.68
CA PHE A 89 -2.14 -7.74 -2.29
C PHE A 89 -3.60 -7.39 -2.02
N ALA A 90 -4.00 -7.58 -0.77
CA ALA A 90 -5.28 -7.14 -0.25
C ALA A 90 -5.05 -6.37 1.06
N THR A 91 -5.75 -5.26 1.22
CA THR A 91 -5.71 -4.46 2.45
C THR A 91 -7.13 -4.18 2.92
N HIS A 92 -7.30 -4.16 4.24
CA HIS A 92 -8.55 -3.78 4.88
C HIS A 92 -8.20 -2.90 6.08
N PHE A 93 -8.80 -1.72 6.13
CA PHE A 93 -8.64 -0.79 7.23
C PHE A 93 -9.97 -0.11 7.54
N THR A 94 -10.11 0.29 8.80
CA THR A 94 -11.19 1.16 9.25
C THR A 94 -10.63 2.52 9.59
N PHE A 95 -11.40 3.56 9.29
CA PHE A 95 -11.01 4.93 9.60
C PHE A 95 -12.23 5.73 10.03
N THR A 96 -11.97 6.87 10.64
CA THR A 96 -13.00 7.82 11.02
C THR A 96 -12.49 9.21 10.69
N VAL A 97 -13.33 10.02 10.06
CA VAL A 97 -13.05 11.44 9.84
C VAL A 97 -13.97 12.23 10.76
N ASN A 98 -13.39 13.14 11.53
CA ASN A 98 -14.14 14.01 12.43
C ASN A 98 -13.85 15.47 12.08
N PHE A 99 -14.87 16.22 11.67
CA PHE A 99 -14.77 17.64 11.36
C PHE A 99 -15.05 18.54 12.57
N GLY A 100 -15.42 17.98 13.73
CA GLY A 100 -15.94 18.74 14.85
C GLY A 100 -17.11 19.63 14.42
N ASP A 101 -17.10 20.89 14.85
CA ASP A 101 -18.08 21.91 14.47
C ASP A 101 -17.67 22.70 13.21
N SER A 102 -16.61 22.29 12.51
CA SER A 102 -16.11 23.01 11.34
C SER A 102 -17.06 22.82 10.14
N PRO A 103 -17.50 23.93 9.49
CA PRO A 103 -18.25 23.84 8.24
C PRO A 103 -17.36 23.44 7.05
N ASN A 104 -16.02 23.47 7.23
CA ASN A 104 -15.07 23.12 6.19
C ASN A 104 -14.85 21.60 6.17
N ILE A 105 -15.09 21.01 5.01
CA ILE A 105 -14.72 19.63 4.70
C ILE A 105 -13.19 19.53 4.68
N GLY A 106 -12.65 18.51 5.34
CA GLY A 106 -11.21 18.24 5.36
C GLY A 106 -10.67 17.79 3.99
N ASP A 107 -9.37 17.98 3.79
CA ASP A 107 -8.71 17.75 2.50
C ASP A 107 -8.76 16.29 2.02
N GLY A 108 -8.74 15.31 2.93
CA GLY A 108 -8.71 13.89 2.57
C GLY A 108 -7.76 13.02 3.37
N PHE A 109 -7.72 11.75 2.99
CA PHE A 109 -6.71 10.76 3.40
C PHE A 109 -6.39 9.83 2.23
N ALA A 110 -5.20 9.23 2.20
CA ALA A 110 -4.83 8.24 1.19
C ALA A 110 -4.13 7.01 1.78
N PHE A 111 -4.53 5.84 1.29
CA PHE A 111 -3.67 4.64 1.35
C PHE A 111 -2.71 4.69 0.17
N PHE A 112 -1.42 4.39 0.38
CA PHE A 112 -0.42 4.53 -0.67
C PHE A 112 0.67 3.45 -0.62
N LEU A 113 1.29 3.21 -1.77
CA LEU A 113 2.53 2.48 -1.96
C LEU A 113 3.56 3.46 -2.53
N ALA A 114 4.73 3.53 -1.92
CA ALA A 114 5.83 4.40 -2.34
C ALA A 114 7.18 3.68 -2.20
N PRO A 115 8.25 4.16 -2.85
CA PRO A 115 9.59 3.64 -2.66
C PRO A 115 9.98 3.65 -1.18
N VAL A 116 10.75 2.65 -0.75
CA VAL A 116 11.24 2.55 0.63
C VAL A 116 11.99 3.82 1.00
N GLY A 117 11.61 4.44 2.12
CA GLY A 117 12.22 5.68 2.59
C GLY A 117 11.80 6.95 1.85
N TYR A 118 10.77 6.91 0.99
CA TYR A 118 10.22 8.10 0.34
C TYR A 118 9.87 9.17 1.39
N PRO A 119 10.45 10.39 1.36
CA PRO A 119 10.21 11.41 2.38
C PRO A 119 8.83 12.06 2.21
N ILE A 120 8.39 12.86 3.18
CA ILE A 120 7.28 13.79 2.96
C ILE A 120 7.82 14.95 2.10
N PRO A 121 7.25 15.22 0.91
CA PRO A 121 7.73 16.32 0.09
C PRO A 121 7.52 17.69 0.77
N PRO A 122 8.36 18.69 0.49
CA PRO A 122 8.14 20.04 1.02
C PRO A 122 6.82 20.62 0.49
N ASN A 123 6.07 21.32 1.35
CA ASN A 123 4.79 21.95 1.01
C ASN A 123 3.73 20.97 0.46
N SER A 124 3.69 19.75 1.01
CA SER A 124 2.78 18.67 0.59
C SER A 124 1.47 18.60 1.38
N HIS A 125 1.08 19.66 2.08
CA HIS A 125 -0.15 19.68 2.87
C HIS A 125 -1.40 19.79 1.98
N SER A 126 -2.56 19.70 2.63
CA SER A 126 -3.88 19.81 2.01
C SER A 126 -4.09 18.76 0.92
N GLY A 127 -4.71 19.10 -0.22
CA GLY A 127 -4.97 18.17 -1.33
C GLY A 127 -3.74 17.50 -1.98
N ASN A 128 -2.52 17.71 -1.47
CA ASN A 128 -1.36 16.89 -1.85
C ASN A 128 -1.12 15.69 -0.91
N LEU A 129 -1.88 15.59 0.19
CA LEU A 129 -1.98 14.47 1.14
C LEU A 129 -0.65 13.93 1.69
N GLY A 130 0.41 14.74 1.73
CA GLY A 130 1.73 14.29 2.15
C GLY A 130 2.45 13.39 1.13
N LEU A 131 1.93 13.27 -0.09
CA LEU A 131 2.45 12.39 -1.14
C LEU A 131 3.13 13.16 -2.27
N PHE A 132 2.64 14.36 -2.57
CA PHE A 132 3.12 15.17 -3.68
C PHE A 132 3.48 16.58 -3.23
N ASN A 133 4.22 17.32 -4.05
CA ASN A 133 4.30 18.77 -3.98
C ASN A 133 3.93 19.36 -5.35
N LYS A 134 3.82 20.68 -5.45
CA LYS A 134 3.45 21.36 -6.70
C LYS A 134 4.32 20.96 -7.90
N THR A 135 5.59 20.64 -7.68
CA THR A 135 6.53 20.27 -8.74
C THR A 135 6.39 18.78 -9.10
N THR A 136 6.28 17.88 -8.12
CA THR A 136 6.19 16.43 -8.37
C THR A 136 4.83 16.04 -8.90
N ASN A 137 3.74 16.70 -8.48
CA ASN A 137 2.40 16.45 -9.01
C ASN A 137 2.34 16.63 -10.55
N LEU A 138 3.10 17.58 -11.08
CA LEU A 138 3.12 17.92 -12.51
C LEU A 138 4.07 17.03 -13.35
N VAL A 139 5.02 16.34 -12.72
CA VAL A 139 6.00 15.48 -13.42
C VAL A 139 5.72 14.01 -13.12
N VAL A 140 4.64 13.52 -13.73
CA VAL A 140 4.09 12.17 -13.52
C VAL A 140 5.13 11.06 -13.72
N SER A 141 6.04 11.20 -14.69
CA SER A 141 7.08 10.19 -14.99
C SER A 141 8.15 10.02 -13.90
N GLN A 142 8.16 10.88 -12.88
CA GLN A 142 9.08 10.79 -11.74
C GLN A 142 8.37 10.31 -10.47
N ASN A 143 7.05 10.10 -10.52
CA ASN A 143 6.27 9.66 -9.37
C ASN A 143 6.10 8.14 -9.39
N HIS A 144 6.81 7.46 -8.51
CA HIS A 144 6.65 6.02 -8.30
C HIS A 144 5.68 5.72 -7.16
N ILE A 145 4.59 6.49 -7.06
CA ILE A 145 3.59 6.38 -5.99
C ILE A 145 2.27 5.94 -6.60
N VAL A 146 1.66 4.95 -5.96
CA VAL A 146 0.27 4.54 -6.22
C VAL A 146 -0.54 4.84 -4.97
N ALA A 147 -1.70 5.50 -5.12
CA ALA A 147 -2.52 5.89 -3.99
C ALA A 147 -4.02 5.71 -4.27
N VAL A 148 -4.76 5.37 -3.22
CA VAL A 148 -6.22 5.40 -3.18
C VAL A 148 -6.62 6.53 -2.26
N GLU A 149 -7.28 7.55 -2.81
CA GLU A 149 -7.64 8.77 -2.12
C GLU A 149 -9.10 8.71 -1.66
N LEU A 150 -9.33 9.14 -0.42
CA LEU A 150 -10.61 9.09 0.28
C LEU A 150 -10.95 10.48 0.78
N HIS A 151 -11.94 11.10 0.14
CA HIS A 151 -12.38 12.46 0.45
C HIS A 151 -13.77 12.45 1.07
N PRO A 152 -14.01 13.27 2.09
CA PRO A 152 -15.37 13.46 2.59
C PRO A 152 -16.17 14.26 1.57
N CYS A 153 -17.42 13.87 1.32
CA CYS A 153 -18.29 14.52 0.35
C CYS A 153 -19.58 15.02 1.01
N THR A 154 -20.08 16.17 0.57
CA THR A 154 -21.26 16.85 1.15
C THR A 154 -22.62 16.33 0.69
N ILE A 155 -22.69 15.32 -0.19
CA ILE A 155 -23.97 14.93 -0.82
C ILE A 155 -24.89 14.17 0.16
N SER A 156 -24.36 13.72 1.29
CA SER A 156 -25.08 13.54 2.55
C SER A 156 -24.00 13.45 3.63
N SER A 157 -24.30 13.86 4.86
CA SER A 157 -23.37 13.91 5.99
C SER A 157 -22.59 12.61 6.29
N ASP A 158 -22.94 11.50 5.64
CA ASP A 158 -22.36 10.18 5.84
C ASP A 158 -21.68 9.57 4.58
N SER A 159 -21.49 10.35 3.50
CA SER A 159 -20.96 9.84 2.23
C SER A 159 -19.46 10.15 2.03
N LEU A 160 -18.66 9.10 1.81
CA LEU A 160 -17.26 9.19 1.39
C LEU A 160 -17.17 9.06 -0.13
N CYS A 161 -16.49 10.00 -0.78
CA CYS A 161 -16.08 9.84 -2.17
C CYS A 161 -14.73 9.13 -2.24
N VAL A 162 -14.69 8.05 -3.03
CA VAL A 162 -13.44 7.37 -3.38
C VAL A 162 -12.97 7.93 -4.70
N SER A 163 -11.83 8.61 -4.68
CA SER A 163 -11.14 9.05 -5.89
C SER A 163 -9.98 8.11 -6.13
N TYR A 164 -10.00 7.45 -7.28
CA TYR A 164 -8.89 6.61 -7.70
C TYR A 164 -7.85 7.49 -8.39
N PHE A 165 -6.80 7.90 -7.68
CA PHE A 165 -5.56 8.35 -8.32
C PHE A 165 -4.78 7.12 -8.80
N LEU A 166 -5.37 6.40 -9.75
CA LEU A 166 -4.62 5.44 -10.55
C LEU A 166 -3.97 6.21 -11.70
N ASN A 167 -2.66 6.40 -11.61
CA ASN A 167 -1.85 6.50 -12.81
C ASN A 167 -1.82 5.11 -13.47
N TYR A 168 -2.93 4.72 -14.12
CA TYR A 168 -3.04 3.46 -14.87
C TYR A 168 -1.94 3.33 -15.93
N TYR A 169 -1.35 4.45 -16.39
CA TYR A 169 -0.25 4.46 -17.34
C TYR A 169 1.14 4.14 -16.76
N LEU A 170 1.33 4.17 -15.43
CA LEU A 170 2.66 3.96 -14.81
C LEU A 170 2.88 2.54 -14.30
N ILE A 171 1.83 1.87 -13.79
CA ILE A 171 1.95 0.48 -13.30
C ILE A 171 2.34 -0.46 -14.45
N SER A 172 1.84 -0.23 -15.67
CA SER A 172 2.21 -1.07 -16.83
C SER A 172 3.54 -0.70 -17.49
N ARG A 173 4.05 0.54 -17.31
CA ARG A 173 5.32 0.98 -17.92
C ARG A 173 6.54 0.91 -17.02
N TYR A 174 6.38 0.98 -15.69
CA TYR A 174 7.51 0.95 -14.74
C TYR A 174 7.68 -0.39 -14.02
N MET A 175 6.78 -1.35 -14.23
CA MET A 175 7.00 -2.76 -13.85
C MET A 175 7.54 -3.61 -15.03
N ALA A 176 7.90 -2.98 -16.14
CA ALA A 176 8.40 -3.62 -17.36
C ALA A 176 9.78 -3.09 -17.82
N VAL A 177 10.54 -2.43 -16.94
CA VAL A 177 11.94 -2.04 -17.19
C VAL A 177 12.84 -2.58 -16.09
#